data_AF-A0A3G2L6A2-F1
#
_entry.id   AF-A0A3G2L6A2-F1
#
_cell.length_a   1.000
_cell.length_b   1.000
_cell.length_c   1.000
_cell.angle_alpha   90.00
_cell.angle_beta   90.00
_cell.angle_gamma   90.00
#
_symmetry.space_group_name_H-M   'P 1'
#
loop_
_entity.id
_entity.type
_entity.pdbx_description
1 polymer ?
#
loop_
_entity_poly.entity_id
_entity_poly.type
_entity_poly.pdbx_seq_one_letter_code
_entity_poly.pdbx_strand_id
1 'polypeptide(L)'
;MSDLNKNNPFNTPKNYFEGFEEKLFEKLSSSESTLPEDDGFAIPKDYFDSFEGRLLDTLAEEKSKVISLRSNYRNYYYIAASIAAILLIAIFIKLGVSDEPTFDDLANSEIDAYFENNDIGLTSYEIADVIPIDQLEVYDVMESRFVEEQMVDYLNENIEDIEALNLDYDE
;
A
#
# COMPACT_ATOMS: atom_id res chain seq x y z
N MET A 1 42.37 33.39 -9.94
CA MET A 1 41.05 33.19 -10.58
C MET A 1 41.07 31.84 -11.25
N SER A 2 40.54 30.82 -10.60
CA SER A 2 40.60 29.45 -11.09
C SER A 2 39.42 28.70 -10.50
N ASP A 3 38.24 28.94 -11.08
CA ASP A 3 37.06 28.07 -11.00
C ASP A 3 36.12 28.44 -12.17
N LEU A 4 36.49 27.98 -13.37
CA LEU A 4 35.58 27.94 -14.52
C LEU A 4 35.20 26.47 -14.77
N ASN A 5 33.91 26.23 -14.95
CA ASN A 5 33.29 24.92 -15.16
C ASN A 5 34.09 24.06 -16.15
N LYS A 6 34.42 22.82 -15.74
CA LYS A 6 35.26 21.85 -16.45
C LYS A 6 34.75 21.47 -17.86
N ASN A 7 33.48 21.76 -18.15
CA ASN A 7 32.81 21.46 -19.42
C ASN A 7 32.46 22.73 -20.23
N ASN A 8 33.18 23.84 -20.07
CA ASN A 8 32.96 25.02 -20.89
C ASN A 8 33.61 24.84 -22.29
N PRO A 9 32.83 24.79 -23.39
CA PRO A 9 33.39 24.67 -24.75
C PRO A 9 34.06 25.97 -25.22
N PHE A 10 33.88 27.08 -24.51
CA PHE A 10 34.46 28.37 -24.82
C PHE A 10 35.75 28.57 -24.01
N ASN A 11 36.90 28.50 -24.69
CA ASN A 11 38.19 28.87 -24.14
C ASN A 11 38.65 30.19 -24.77
N THR A 12 39.11 31.14 -23.96
CA THR A 12 39.76 32.35 -24.48
C THR A 12 41.19 32.02 -24.92
N PRO A 13 41.73 32.69 -25.96
CA PRO A 13 43.12 32.54 -26.35
C PRO A 13 44.09 32.81 -25.20
N LYS A 14 45.29 32.22 -25.27
CA LYS A 14 46.38 32.55 -24.35
C LYS A 14 46.65 34.06 -24.41
N ASN A 15 46.77 34.68 -23.24
CA ASN A 15 47.08 36.10 -23.06
C ASN A 15 46.00 37.07 -23.58
N TYR A 16 44.76 36.60 -23.79
CA TYR A 16 43.65 37.46 -24.26
C TYR A 16 43.41 38.69 -23.39
N PHE A 17 43.48 38.52 -22.06
CA PHE A 17 43.28 39.60 -21.10
C PHE A 17 44.58 40.36 -20.74
N GLU A 18 45.73 39.92 -21.27
CA GLU A 18 47.02 40.55 -20.95
C GLU A 18 47.11 41.93 -21.60
N GLY A 19 47.22 42.97 -20.77
CA GLY A 19 47.21 44.36 -21.19
C GLY A 19 45.85 44.84 -21.76
N PHE A 20 44.75 44.13 -21.48
CA PHE A 20 43.42 44.55 -21.94
C PHE A 20 43.03 45.91 -21.39
N GLU A 21 43.24 46.13 -20.09
CA GLU A 21 42.89 47.37 -19.40
C GLU A 21 43.66 48.57 -19.98
N GLU A 22 44.97 48.43 -20.15
CA GLU A 22 45.83 49.48 -20.73
C GLU A 22 45.40 49.84 -22.15
N LYS A 23 45.16 48.83 -23.01
CA LYS A 23 44.66 49.03 -24.38
C LYS A 23 43.27 49.66 -24.43
N LEU A 24 42.40 49.33 -23.46
CA LEU A 24 41.05 49.89 -23.36
C LEU A 24 41.12 51.37 -22.97
N PHE A 25 41.90 51.71 -21.95
CA PHE A 25 42.10 53.09 -21.52
C PHE A 25 42.78 53.94 -22.59
N GLU A 26 43.78 53.39 -23.30
CA GLU A 26 44.45 54.05 -24.43
C GLU A 26 43.45 54.40 -25.55
N LYS A 27 42.56 53.47 -25.91
CA LYS A 27 41.49 53.68 -26.89
C LYS A 27 40.44 54.69 -26.46
N LEU A 28 40.10 54.73 -25.16
CA LEU A 28 39.11 55.69 -24.64
C LEU A 28 39.67 57.11 -24.49
N SER A 29 40.98 57.22 -24.26
CA SER A 29 41.67 58.50 -24.03
C SER A 29 42.15 59.16 -25.34
N SER A 30 42.24 58.38 -26.41
CA SER A 30 42.60 58.85 -27.74
C SER A 30 41.44 59.62 -28.39
N SER A 31 41.73 60.79 -28.98
CA SER A 31 40.75 61.65 -29.68
C SER A 31 40.29 61.08 -31.03
N GLU A 32 40.97 60.06 -31.54
CA GLU A 32 40.65 59.33 -32.77
C GLU A 32 39.61 58.25 -32.44
N SER A 33 38.32 58.55 -32.66
CA SER A 33 37.26 57.56 -32.51
C SER A 33 37.45 56.44 -33.54
N THR A 34 37.84 55.25 -33.07
CA THR A 34 37.84 54.03 -33.92
C THR A 34 36.45 53.40 -34.05
N LEU A 35 35.43 54.02 -33.45
CA LEU A 35 34.04 53.59 -33.59
C LEU A 35 33.51 54.13 -34.92
N PRO A 36 32.87 53.28 -35.75
CA PRO A 36 32.15 53.74 -36.94
C PRO A 36 31.14 54.83 -36.55
N GLU A 37 31.04 55.89 -37.36
CA GLU A 37 30.02 56.94 -37.16
C GLU A 37 28.60 56.43 -37.47
N ASP A 38 28.50 55.39 -38.30
CA ASP A 38 27.24 54.71 -38.59
C ASP A 38 26.91 53.67 -37.51
N ASP A 39 25.64 53.64 -37.10
CA ASP A 39 25.09 52.63 -36.20
C ASP A 39 25.38 51.22 -36.75
N GLY A 40 26.35 50.53 -36.14
CA GLY A 40 26.87 49.25 -36.65
C GLY A 40 25.85 48.11 -36.68
N PHE A 41 24.67 48.31 -36.07
CA PHE A 41 23.57 47.34 -36.08
C PHE A 41 22.39 47.89 -36.86
N ALA A 42 22.50 47.89 -38.18
CA ALA A 42 21.35 48.08 -39.04
C ALA A 42 20.45 46.82 -38.98
N ILE A 43 19.18 47.00 -38.66
CA ILE A 43 18.20 45.93 -38.77
C ILE A 43 17.94 45.62 -40.26
N PRO A 44 17.74 44.35 -40.62
CA PRO A 44 17.26 44.01 -41.96
C PRO A 44 15.95 44.72 -42.26
N LYS A 45 15.78 45.10 -43.54
CA LYS A 45 14.51 45.64 -44.01
C LYS A 45 13.38 44.64 -43.70
N ASP A 46 12.28 45.14 -43.17
CA ASP A 46 11.07 44.36 -42.83
C ASP A 46 11.27 43.29 -41.73
N TYR A 47 12.29 43.47 -40.85
CA TYR A 47 12.52 42.56 -39.72
C TYR A 47 11.29 42.45 -38.82
N PHE A 48 10.78 43.57 -38.32
CA PHE A 48 9.62 43.57 -37.42
C PHE A 48 8.33 43.19 -38.14
N ASP A 49 8.18 43.54 -39.43
CA ASP A 49 7.01 43.20 -40.23
C ASP A 49 6.89 41.69 -40.47
N SER A 50 8.02 40.99 -40.66
CA SER A 50 8.03 39.53 -40.85
C SER A 50 8.20 38.75 -39.54
N PHE A 51 8.57 39.40 -38.44
CA PHE A 51 8.79 38.75 -37.15
C PHE A 51 7.49 38.20 -36.56
N GLU A 52 6.41 38.98 -36.63
CA GLU A 52 5.10 38.56 -36.10
C GLU A 52 4.58 37.30 -36.80
N GLY A 53 4.68 37.25 -38.14
CA GLY A 53 4.29 36.07 -38.92
C GLY A 53 5.12 34.84 -38.57
N ARG A 54 6.45 34.97 -38.48
CA ARG A 54 7.34 33.86 -38.07
C ARG A 54 7.06 33.39 -36.65
N LEU A 55 6.76 34.31 -35.73
CA LEU A 55 6.44 33.98 -34.34
C LEU A 55 5.14 33.18 -34.28
N LEU A 56 4.11 33.60 -35.01
CA LEU A 56 2.84 32.88 -35.06
C LEU A 56 2.98 31.50 -35.71
N ASP A 57 3.77 31.37 -36.78
CA ASP A 57 4.05 30.08 -37.42
C ASP A 57 4.82 29.14 -36.47
N THR A 58 5.79 29.68 -35.71
CA THR A 58 6.54 28.92 -34.70
C THR A 58 5.66 28.48 -33.52
N LEU A 59 4.64 29.27 -33.16
CA LEU A 59 3.67 28.91 -32.11
C LEU A 59 2.56 27.99 -32.61
N ALA A 60 2.26 28.01 -33.92
CA ALA A 60 1.27 27.15 -34.56
C ALA A 60 1.81 25.73 -34.80
N GLU A 61 3.11 25.60 -35.11
CA GLU A 61 3.79 24.31 -35.20
C GLU A 61 4.32 23.84 -33.84
N GLU A 62 3.45 23.12 -33.14
CA GLU A 62 3.71 21.79 -32.56
C GLU A 62 2.63 21.53 -31.51
N LYS A 63 1.49 21.00 -31.95
CA LYS A 63 0.68 20.17 -31.07
C LYS A 63 1.49 18.90 -30.80
N SER A 64 2.39 18.97 -29.82
CA SER A 64 3.01 17.78 -29.25
C SER A 64 1.90 16.74 -29.01
N LYS A 65 2.14 15.50 -29.42
CA LYS A 65 1.15 14.42 -29.31
C LYS A 65 0.91 14.14 -27.82
N VAL A 66 -0.02 14.87 -27.21
CA VAL A 66 -0.39 14.68 -25.81
C VAL A 66 -1.21 13.39 -25.74
N ILE A 67 -0.55 12.29 -25.39
CA ILE A 67 -1.23 11.02 -25.16
C ILE A 67 -1.75 11.07 -23.72
N SER A 68 -3.08 11.11 -23.56
CA SER A 68 -3.70 11.03 -22.24
C SER A 68 -3.37 9.68 -21.61
N LEU A 69 -2.60 9.67 -20.52
CA LEU A 69 -2.20 8.43 -19.83
C LEU A 69 -3.44 7.61 -19.41
N ARG A 70 -4.54 8.27 -19.02
CA ARG A 70 -5.67 7.62 -18.31
C ARG A 70 -6.52 6.63 -19.11
N SER A 71 -6.53 6.70 -20.43
CA SER A 71 -7.56 6.01 -21.23
C SER A 71 -7.19 4.57 -21.62
N ASN A 72 -5.91 4.26 -21.82
CA ASN A 72 -5.51 3.00 -22.47
C ASN A 72 -5.13 1.85 -21.51
N TYR A 73 -4.95 2.11 -20.22
CA TYR A 73 -4.58 1.06 -19.26
C TYR A 73 -5.77 0.36 -18.60
N ARG A 74 -7.00 0.84 -18.83
CA ARG A 74 -8.21 0.25 -18.22
C ARG A 74 -8.38 -1.23 -18.61
N ASN A 75 -8.05 -1.58 -19.86
CA ASN A 75 -8.16 -2.96 -20.33
C ASN A 75 -7.07 -3.86 -19.73
N TYR A 76 -5.86 -3.33 -19.54
CA TYR A 76 -4.76 -4.04 -18.88
C TYR A 76 -5.01 -4.24 -17.39
N TYR A 77 -5.73 -3.32 -16.74
CA TYR A 77 -6.15 -3.47 -15.35
C TYR A 77 -7.06 -4.69 -15.16
N TYR A 78 -8.05 -4.89 -16.04
CA TYR A 78 -8.92 -6.07 -15.98
C TYR A 78 -8.13 -7.38 -16.19
N ILE A 79 -7.15 -7.38 -17.10
CA ILE A 79 -6.28 -8.54 -17.31
C ILE A 79 -5.42 -8.81 -16.06
N ALA A 80 -4.78 -7.78 -15.49
CA ALA A 80 -3.98 -7.92 -14.27
C ALA A 80 -4.81 -8.38 -13.07
N ALA A 81 -6.04 -7.86 -12.92
CA ALA A 81 -6.97 -8.26 -11.87
C ALA A 81 -7.37 -9.74 -12.00
N SER A 82 -7.60 -10.23 -13.22
CA SER A 82 -7.91 -11.65 -13.44
C SER A 82 -6.77 -12.57 -13.06
N ILE A 83 -5.52 -12.19 -13.38
CA ILE A 83 -4.31 -12.95 -13.02
C ILE A 83 -4.12 -12.94 -11.50
N ALA A 84 -4.32 -11.80 -10.85
CA ALA A 84 -4.22 -11.68 -9.40
C ALA A 84 -5.29 -12.54 -8.68
N ALA A 85 -6.53 -12.56 -9.18
CA ALA A 85 -7.59 -13.40 -8.62
C ALA A 85 -7.26 -14.90 -8.74
N ILE A 86 -6.75 -15.34 -9.89
CA ILE A 86 -6.32 -16.74 -10.10
C ILE A 86 -5.16 -17.09 -9.16
N LEU A 87 -4.19 -16.18 -8.97
CA LEU A 87 -3.10 -16.38 -8.03
C LEU A 87 -3.60 -16.51 -6.58
N LEU A 88 -4.53 -15.66 -6.15
CA LEU A 88 -5.12 -15.75 -4.81
C LEU A 88 -5.85 -17.07 -4.60
N ILE A 89 -6.62 -17.54 -5.59
CA ILE A 89 -7.29 -18.84 -5.54
C ILE A 89 -6.27 -19.98 -5.46
N ALA A 90 -5.22 -19.94 -6.28
CA ALA A 90 -4.17 -20.95 -6.26
C ALA A 90 -3.42 -20.97 -4.91
N ILE A 91 -3.16 -19.81 -4.31
CA ILE A 91 -2.58 -19.67 -2.97
C ILE A 91 -3.52 -20.24 -1.92
N PHE A 92 -4.81 -19.92 -1.96
CA PHE A 92 -5.80 -20.42 -1.01
C PHE A 92 -5.89 -21.96 -1.02
N ILE A 93 -5.89 -22.57 -2.21
CA ILE A 93 -5.86 -24.03 -2.35
C ILE A 93 -4.54 -24.62 -1.82
N LYS A 94 -3.40 -23.97 -2.08
CA LYS A 94 -2.08 -24.39 -1.58
C LYS A 94 -1.91 -24.22 -0.08
N LEU A 95 -2.60 -23.24 0.52
CA LEU A 95 -2.50 -22.92 1.94
C LEU A 95 -3.29 -23.90 2.81
N GLY A 96 -4.11 -24.77 2.21
CA GLY A 96 -4.75 -25.88 2.91
C GLY A 96 -5.58 -25.40 4.09
N VAL A 97 -6.40 -24.35 3.89
CA VAL A 97 -7.43 -23.95 4.85
C VAL A 97 -8.52 -25.01 4.81
N SER A 98 -8.24 -26.13 5.44
CA SER A 98 -9.19 -27.18 5.75
C SER A 98 -9.39 -27.11 7.25
N ASP A 99 -10.34 -26.30 7.70
CA ASP A 99 -10.98 -26.52 9.01
C ASP A 99 -11.91 -27.71 8.81
N GLU A 100 -11.33 -28.92 8.76
CA GLU A 100 -12.13 -30.13 8.90
C GLU A 100 -12.56 -30.21 10.36
N PRO A 101 -13.88 -30.27 10.64
CA PRO A 101 -14.36 -30.36 12.00
C PRO A 101 -13.75 -31.60 12.65
N THR A 102 -13.02 -31.36 13.72
CA THR A 102 -12.39 -32.40 14.53
C THR A 102 -13.41 -32.98 15.52
N PHE A 103 -13.08 -34.12 16.13
CA PHE A 103 -13.88 -34.64 17.23
C PHE A 103 -13.99 -33.65 18.40
N ASP A 104 -12.99 -32.79 18.59
CA ASP A 104 -13.01 -31.74 19.60
C ASP A 104 -14.07 -30.69 19.28
N ASP A 105 -14.23 -30.31 18.01
CA ASP A 105 -15.26 -29.36 17.57
C ASP A 105 -16.68 -29.93 17.79
N LEU A 106 -16.86 -31.23 17.57
CA LEU A 106 -18.12 -31.92 17.83
C LEU A 106 -18.43 -31.98 19.33
N ALA A 107 -17.44 -32.36 20.16
CA ALA A 107 -17.60 -32.44 21.60
C ALA A 107 -17.96 -31.08 22.21
N ASN A 108 -17.30 -30.00 21.76
CA ASN A 108 -17.63 -28.65 22.21
C ASN A 108 -19.04 -28.23 21.79
N SER A 109 -19.45 -28.53 20.54
CA SER A 109 -20.80 -28.23 20.06
C SER A 109 -21.88 -28.98 20.85
N GLU A 110 -21.60 -30.20 21.30
CA GLU A 110 -22.51 -30.99 22.12
C GLU A 110 -22.65 -30.40 23.53
N ILE A 111 -21.54 -29.97 24.14
CA ILE A 111 -21.54 -29.28 25.44
C ILE A 111 -22.36 -27.98 25.36
N ASP A 112 -22.14 -27.17 24.32
CA ASP A 112 -22.89 -25.93 24.12
C ASP A 112 -24.40 -26.22 23.94
N ALA A 113 -24.75 -27.23 23.13
CA ALA A 113 -26.14 -27.63 22.94
C ALA A 113 -26.79 -28.19 24.22
N TYR A 114 -26.04 -28.88 25.06
CA TYR A 114 -26.51 -29.36 26.36
C TYR A 114 -26.87 -28.18 27.26
N PHE A 115 -26.00 -27.18 27.40
CA PHE A 115 -26.29 -26.00 28.24
C PHE A 115 -27.45 -25.15 27.72
N GLU A 116 -27.62 -25.04 26.40
CA GLU A 116 -28.74 -24.30 25.79
C GLU A 116 -30.10 -24.99 25.99
N ASN A 117 -30.15 -26.33 25.93
CA ASN A 117 -31.39 -27.09 26.09
C ASN A 117 -31.72 -27.42 27.55
N ASN A 118 -30.76 -27.33 28.46
CA ASN A 118 -31.00 -27.48 29.89
C ASN A 118 -31.51 -26.17 30.50
N ASP A 119 -32.33 -26.28 31.54
CA ASP A 119 -33.13 -25.21 32.16
C ASP A 119 -32.30 -24.12 32.89
N ILE A 120 -30.98 -24.11 32.67
CA ILE A 120 -30.03 -23.19 33.28
C ILE A 120 -30.11 -21.83 32.59
N GLY A 121 -30.55 -21.77 31.32
CA GLY A 121 -30.85 -20.53 30.59
C GLY A 121 -29.66 -19.57 30.43
N LEU A 122 -28.43 -20.06 30.63
CA LEU A 122 -27.20 -19.31 30.52
C LEU A 122 -26.34 -19.90 29.40
N THR A 123 -25.85 -19.05 28.51
CA THR A 123 -24.86 -19.42 27.50
C THR A 123 -23.49 -19.67 28.14
N SER A 124 -22.60 -20.41 27.48
CA SER A 124 -21.22 -20.67 27.93
C SER A 124 -20.47 -19.36 28.27
N TYR A 125 -20.77 -18.26 27.57
CA TYR A 125 -20.21 -16.94 27.84
C TYR A 125 -20.79 -16.27 29.09
N GLU A 126 -22.10 -16.41 29.33
CA GLU A 126 -22.74 -15.88 30.54
C GLU A 126 -22.31 -16.65 31.79
N ILE A 127 -22.09 -17.97 31.67
CA ILE A 127 -21.54 -18.79 32.75
C ILE A 127 -20.14 -18.28 33.13
N ALA A 128 -19.28 -17.99 32.15
CA ALA A 128 -17.94 -17.48 32.39
C ALA A 128 -17.92 -16.10 33.07
N ASP A 129 -18.96 -15.28 32.89
CA ASP A 129 -19.11 -13.96 33.52
C ASP A 129 -19.63 -14.06 34.96
N VAL A 130 -20.47 -15.06 35.25
CA VAL A 130 -21.04 -15.29 36.58
C VAL A 130 -20.08 -16.02 37.52
N ILE A 131 -19.12 -16.79 37.00
CA ILE A 131 -18.11 -17.47 37.82
C ILE A 131 -17.09 -16.44 38.35
N PRO A 132 -16.97 -16.26 39.68
CA PRO A 132 -16.02 -15.31 40.26
C PRO A 132 -14.60 -15.91 40.28
N ILE A 133 -13.94 -15.89 39.12
CA ILE A 133 -12.58 -16.44 38.92
C ILE A 133 -11.55 -15.78 39.85
N ASP A 134 -11.80 -14.55 40.29
CA ASP A 134 -10.96 -13.80 41.23
C ASP A 134 -11.06 -14.29 42.68
N GLN A 135 -12.14 -15.01 43.02
CA GLN A 135 -12.42 -15.54 44.36
C GLN A 135 -12.27 -17.06 44.43
N LEU A 136 -12.05 -17.73 43.29
CA LEU A 136 -11.81 -19.17 43.22
C LEU A 136 -10.39 -19.50 43.68
N GLU A 137 -10.26 -20.07 44.88
CA GLU A 137 -8.99 -20.67 45.29
C GLU A 137 -8.78 -21.99 44.53
N VAL A 138 -7.51 -22.35 44.27
CA VAL A 138 -7.16 -23.65 43.64
C VAL A 138 -7.75 -24.82 44.41
N TYR A 139 -7.93 -24.66 45.73
CA TYR A 139 -8.59 -25.63 46.59
C TYR A 139 -10.10 -25.72 46.39
N ASP A 140 -10.81 -24.65 46.03
CA ASP A 140 -12.27 -24.69 45.79
C ASP A 140 -12.63 -25.48 44.53
N VAL A 141 -11.81 -25.39 43.48
CA VAL A 141 -11.97 -26.20 42.26
C VAL A 141 -11.68 -27.68 42.56
N MET A 142 -10.66 -27.95 43.38
CA MET A 142 -10.23 -29.31 43.76
C MET A 142 -11.12 -29.95 44.83
N GLU A 143 -11.80 -29.14 45.65
CA GLU A 143 -12.76 -29.55 46.69
C GLU A 143 -14.22 -29.32 46.24
N SER A 144 -14.46 -29.19 44.93
CA SER A 144 -15.75 -29.57 44.36
C SER A 144 -15.93 -31.08 44.54
N ARG A 145 -16.29 -31.46 45.77
CA ARG A 145 -16.74 -32.82 46.04
C ARG A 145 -18.04 -32.98 45.26
N PHE A 146 -17.94 -33.54 44.07
CA PHE A 146 -19.00 -34.36 43.52
C PHE A 146 -19.44 -35.28 44.67
N VAL A 147 -20.56 -34.96 45.30
CA VAL A 147 -21.09 -35.80 46.36
C VAL A 147 -21.48 -37.08 45.65
N GLU A 148 -20.75 -38.15 45.93
CA GLU A 148 -20.90 -39.44 45.23
C GLU A 148 -22.37 -39.90 45.20
N GLU A 149 -23.11 -39.62 46.29
CA GLU A 149 -24.55 -39.84 46.40
C GLU A 149 -25.36 -39.08 45.34
N GLN A 150 -25.08 -37.79 45.11
CA GLN A 150 -25.76 -36.98 44.09
C GLN A 150 -25.43 -37.45 42.66
N MET A 151 -24.20 -37.92 42.42
CA MET A 151 -23.84 -38.54 41.14
C MET A 151 -24.59 -39.86 40.92
N VAL A 152 -24.67 -40.72 41.94
CA VAL A 152 -25.38 -42.00 41.85
C VAL A 152 -26.87 -41.76 41.60
N ASP A 153 -27.48 -40.80 42.28
CA ASP A 153 -28.88 -40.45 42.09
C ASP A 153 -29.13 -39.92 40.66
N TYR A 154 -28.29 -38.99 40.18
CA TYR A 154 -28.39 -38.47 38.82
C TYR A 154 -28.23 -39.56 37.76
N LEU A 155 -27.23 -40.43 37.92
CA LEU A 155 -26.98 -41.53 36.97
C LEU A 155 -28.14 -42.53 36.96
N ASN A 156 -28.77 -42.79 38.11
CA ASN A 156 -29.95 -43.65 38.18
C ASN A 156 -31.18 -43.00 37.54
N GLU A 157 -31.38 -41.70 37.73
CA GLU A 157 -32.52 -40.96 37.17
C GLU A 157 -32.44 -40.83 35.64
N ASN A 158 -31.22 -40.74 35.09
CA ASN A 158 -30.99 -40.58 33.65
C ASN A 158 -30.55 -41.89 32.95
N ILE A 159 -30.66 -43.04 33.61
CA ILE A 159 -30.13 -44.31 33.08
C ILE A 159 -30.83 -44.73 31.78
N GLU A 160 -32.13 -44.46 31.66
CA GLU A 160 -32.93 -44.79 30.47
C GLU A 160 -32.50 -43.97 29.25
N ASP A 161 -32.17 -42.69 29.43
CA ASP A 161 -31.68 -41.82 28.36
C ASP A 161 -30.27 -42.20 27.91
N ILE A 162 -29.41 -42.58 28.86
CA ILE A 162 -28.05 -43.08 28.59
C ILE A 162 -28.12 -44.41 27.82
N GLU A 163 -29.01 -45.32 28.21
CA GLU A 163 -29.23 -46.59 27.50
C GLU A 163 -29.80 -46.36 26.08
N ALA A 164 -30.68 -45.37 25.90
CA ALA A 164 -31.21 -45.03 24.57
C ALA A 164 -30.14 -44.48 23.60
N LEU A 165 -29.10 -43.81 24.13
CA LEU A 165 -27.93 -43.37 23.37
C LEU A 165 -26.94 -44.50 23.08
N ASN A 166 -26.98 -45.57 23.89
CA ASN A 166 -26.22 -46.77 23.65
C ASN A 166 -26.90 -47.56 22.51
N LEU A 167 -26.68 -47.11 21.28
CA LEU A 167 -27.09 -47.82 20.08
C LEU A 167 -26.43 -49.21 20.13
N ASP A 168 -27.21 -50.23 20.49
CA ASP A 168 -26.83 -51.61 20.27
C ASP A 168 -26.51 -51.75 18.78
N TYR A 169 -25.22 -51.77 18.46
CA TYR A 169 -24.74 -52.28 17.18
C TYR A 169 -24.85 -53.80 17.25
N ASP A 170 -26.08 -54.30 17.27
CA ASP A 170 -26.35 -55.68 16.89
C ASP A 170 -25.98 -55.82 15.41
N GLU A 171 -25.11 -56.78 15.12
CA GLU A 171 -24.62 -57.17 13.78
C GLU A 171 -25.74 -57.39 12.74
#